data_AF-A0A117M8A2-F1
#
_entry.id   AF-A0A117M8A2-F1
#
_cell.length_a   1.000
_cell.length_b   1.000
_cell.length_c   1.000
_cell.angle_alpha   90.00
_cell.angle_beta   90.00
_cell.angle_gamma   90.00
#
_symmetry.space_group_name_H-M   'P 1'
#
loop_
_entity.id
_entity.type
_entity.pdbx_description
1 polymer ?
#
loop_
_entity_poly.entity_id
_entity_poly.type
_entity_poly.pdbx_seq_one_letter_code
_entity_poly.pdbx_strand_id
1 'polypeptide(L)' 'MERAGIQNFEDARRKVSEIEGIGEVKMELTFDPPWTPEMASDDVRKILGM' A
#
# COMPACT_ATOMS: atom_id res chain seq x y z
N MET A 1 -2.71 -17.63 4.49
CA MET A 1 -2.60 -16.17 4.64
C MET A 1 -1.67 -15.56 3.57
N GLU A 2 -1.55 -16.17 2.38
CA GLU A 2 -0.39 -15.93 1.47
C GLU A 2 -0.76 -15.31 0.12
N ARG A 3 -2.01 -14.88 -0.10
CA ARG A 3 -2.45 -14.41 -1.44
C ARG A 3 -3.08 -13.01 -1.50
N ALA A 4 -3.26 -12.33 -0.37
CA ALA A 4 -3.88 -11.01 -0.36
C ALA A 4 -2.90 -9.85 -0.66
N GLY A 5 -1.61 -9.99 -0.30
CA GLY A 5 -0.65 -8.87 -0.41
C GLY A 5 -0.21 -8.51 -1.83
N ILE A 6 -0.18 -9.49 -2.74
CA ILE A 6 0.42 -9.31 -4.08
C ILE A 6 -0.56 -8.63 -5.05
N GLN A 7 -1.88 -8.84 -4.89
CA GLN A 7 -2.89 -8.24 -5.78
C GLN A 7 -2.89 -6.69 -5.72
N ASN A 8 -2.58 -6.11 -4.55
CA ASN A 8 -2.57 -4.66 -4.34
C ASN A 8 -1.35 -3.94 -4.95
N PHE A 9 -0.25 -4.66 -5.19
CA PHE A 9 1.01 -4.05 -5.60
C PHE A 9 0.93 -3.52 -7.05
N GLU A 10 0.51 -4.37 -8.00
CA GLU A 10 0.35 -3.95 -9.40
C GLU A 10 -0.74 -2.87 -9.58
N ASP A 11 -1.79 -2.92 -8.77
CA ASP A 11 -2.83 -1.88 -8.77
C ASP A 11 -2.27 -0.52 -8.30
N ALA A 12 -1.37 -0.50 -7.33
CA ALA A 12 -0.68 0.71 -6.92
C ALA A 12 0.18 1.27 -8.06
N ARG A 13 0.96 0.42 -8.74
CA ARG A 13 1.76 0.83 -9.92
C ARG A 13 0.91 1.48 -10.98
N ARG A 14 -0.19 0.80 -11.35
CA ARG A 14 -1.09 1.23 -12.41
C ARG A 14 -1.70 2.59 -12.10
N LYS A 15 -2.27 2.76 -10.91
CA LYS A 15 -2.88 4.03 -10.49
C LYS A 15 -1.89 5.18 -10.51
N VAL A 16 -0.66 4.95 -10.07
CA VAL A 16 0.39 5.98 -10.12
C VAL A 16 0.77 6.30 -11.56
N SER A 17 0.89 5.29 -12.43
CA SER A 17 1.25 5.52 -13.84
C SER A 17 0.19 6.25 -14.67
N GLU A 18 -1.05 6.34 -14.20
CA GLU A 18 -2.15 7.08 -14.86
C GLU A 18 -2.09 8.60 -14.61
N ILE A 19 -1.22 9.07 -13.71
CA ILE A 19 -1.07 10.50 -13.40
C ILE A 19 -0.30 11.19 -14.52
N GLU A 20 -0.85 12.26 -15.07
CA GLU A 20 -0.21 13.06 -16.12
C GLU A 20 1.17 13.57 -15.69
N GLY A 21 2.17 13.37 -16.54
CA GLY A 21 3.56 13.78 -16.29
C GLY A 21 4.41 12.73 -15.56
N ILE A 22 3.83 11.60 -15.11
CA ILE A 22 4.61 10.48 -14.59
C ILE A 22 5.14 9.62 -15.75
N GLY A 23 6.44 9.32 -15.70
CA GLY A 23 7.12 8.42 -16.64
C GLY A 23 7.19 6.98 -16.11
N GLU A 24 8.40 6.49 -15.86
CA GLU A 24 8.61 5.13 -15.33
C GLU A 24 8.32 5.05 -13.83
N VAL A 25 7.44 4.13 -13.41
CA VAL A 25 7.17 3.81 -12.00
C VAL A 25 7.92 2.55 -11.59
N LYS A 26 8.96 2.72 -10.77
CA LYS A 26 9.69 1.61 -10.12
C LYS A 26 9.15 1.43 -8.71
N MET A 27 8.80 0.21 -8.35
CA MET A 27 8.30 -0.12 -7.02
C MET A 27 9.20 -1.16 -6.35
N GLU A 28 9.37 -1.00 -5.05
CA GLU A 28 10.08 -1.93 -4.18
C GLU A 28 9.16 -2.27 -3.02
N LEU A 29 8.99 -3.57 -2.75
CA LEU A 29 8.21 -4.04 -1.61
C LEU A 29 9.17 -4.35 -0.46
N THR A 30 9.08 -3.58 0.64
CA THR A 30 9.82 -3.82 1.88
C THR A 30 8.87 -4.06 3.06
N PHE A 31 9.35 -4.80 4.05
CA PHE A 31 8.69 -5.03 5.34
C PHE A 31 9.50 -4.45 6.50
N ASP A 32 10.56 -3.69 6.20
CA ASP A 32 11.44 -3.05 7.17
C ASP A 32 11.41 -1.52 6.96
N PRO A 33 11.00 -0.73 7.98
CA PRO A 33 10.50 -1.18 9.28
C PRO A 33 9.12 -1.87 9.18
N PRO A 34 8.78 -2.76 10.12
CA PRO A 34 7.48 -3.42 10.10
C PRO A 34 6.38 -2.38 10.25
N TRP A 35 5.30 -2.56 9.49
CA TRP A 35 4.12 -1.75 9.65
C TRP A 35 3.49 -2.03 11.01
N THR A 36 3.12 -0.96 11.73
CA THR A 36 2.40 -1.06 12.99
C THR A 36 1.04 -0.35 12.90
N PRO A 37 0.02 -0.79 13.66
CA PRO A 37 -1.33 -0.19 13.64
C PRO A 37 -1.40 1.31 13.91
N GLU A 38 -0.42 1.86 14.62
CA GLU A 38 -0.27 3.28 14.88
C GLU A 38 -0.07 4.09 13.59
N MET A 39 0.40 3.46 12.51
CA MET A 39 0.55 4.08 11.20
C MET A 39 -0.78 4.30 10.46
N ALA A 40 -1.86 3.64 10.88
CA ALA A 40 -3.19 3.86 10.30
C ALA A 40 -3.78 5.22 10.72
N SER A 41 -4.85 5.67 10.06
CA SER A 41 -5.66 6.78 10.57
C SER A 41 -6.54 6.34 11.74
N ASP A 42 -7.03 7.30 12.55
CA ASP A 42 -7.94 7.01 13.68
C ASP A 42 -9.20 6.27 13.25
N ASP A 43 -9.77 6.64 12.11
CA ASP A 43 -11.00 6.00 11.62
C ASP A 43 -10.75 4.56 11.16
N VAL A 44 -9.59 4.30 10.56
CA VAL A 44 -9.19 2.93 10.19
C VAL A 44 -8.94 2.09 11.44
N ARG A 45 -8.26 2.62 12.46
CA ARG A 45 -8.09 1.92 13.75
C ARG A 45 -9.43 1.54 14.36
N LYS A 46 -10.37 2.48 14.44
CA LYS A 46 -11.73 2.24 14.95
C LYS A 46 -12.47 1.14 14.18
N ILE A 47 -12.42 1.17 12.85
CA ILE A 47 -13.06 0.14 11.99
C ILE A 47 -12.46 -1.24 12.25
N LEU A 48 -11.15 -1.31 12.48
CA LEU A 48 -10.43 -2.55 12.74
C LEU A 48 -10.52 -3.03 14.20
N GLY A 49 -11.20 -2.27 15.08
CA GLY A 49 -11.35 -2.60 16.49
C GLY A 49 -10.08 -2.43 17.31
N MET A 50 -9.19 -1.52 16.88
CA MET A 50 -7.91 -1.20 17.50
C MET A 50 -7.97 0.10 18.30
#